data_AF-A0A353XZJ6-F1
#
_entry.id   AF-A0A353XZJ6-F1
#
_cell.length_a   1.000
_cell.length_b   1.000
_cell.length_c   1.000
_cell.angle_alpha   90.00
_cell.angle_beta   90.00
_cell.angle_gamma   90.00
#
_symmetry.space_group_name_H-M   'P 1'
#
loop_
_entity.id
_entity.type
_entity.pdbx_description
1 polymer ?
#
loop_
_entity_poly.entity_id
_entity_poly.type
_entity_poly.pdbx_seq_one_letter_code
_entity_poly.pdbx_strand_id
1 'polypeptide(L)'
;EDKPIVRLEHFITRLSEVFHDDHDFRRLMQRELLDGDEERLRYLAQEVFSTPFQLMMDLLLELKPDCDAHSLAVIIFGMVQKPYELNPLVRFFPGSQQQHNDPAYISRQVMAILSIYLGESA
;
A
#
# COMPACT_ATOMS: atom_id res chain seq x y z
N GLU A 1 -14.05 14.92 12.99
CA GLU A 1 -13.31 14.31 11.88
C GLU A 1 -11.87 14.10 12.32
N ASP A 2 -11.31 12.94 11.99
CA ASP A 2 -9.90 12.66 12.24
C ASP A 2 -9.03 13.52 11.32
N LYS A 3 -7.82 13.87 11.78
CA LYS A 3 -6.85 14.60 10.95
C LYS A 3 -6.52 13.79 9.69
N PRO A 4 -6.22 14.44 8.55
CA PRO A 4 -5.94 13.73 7.29
C PRO A 4 -4.81 12.70 7.40
N ILE A 5 -3.78 13.00 8.20
CA ILE A 5 -2.65 12.08 8.44
C ILE A 5 -3.07 10.80 9.18
N VAL A 6 -4.00 10.91 10.13
CA VAL A 6 -4.56 9.76 10.87
C VAL A 6 -5.43 8.92 9.94
N ARG A 7 -6.19 9.57 9.04
CA ARG A 7 -6.97 8.87 8.00
C ARG A 7 -6.07 8.11 7.03
N LEU A 8 -4.92 8.68 6.66
CA LEU A 8 -3.90 8.02 5.84
C LEU A 8 -3.29 6.81 6.56
N GLU A 9 -2.93 6.94 7.84
CA GLU A 9 -2.43 5.82 8.65
C GLU A 9 -3.45 4.68 8.74
N HIS A 10 -4.72 5.01 9.00
CA HIS A 10 -5.79 4.02 9.00
C HIS A 10 -5.93 3.35 7.62
N PHE A 11 -5.90 4.12 6.53
CA PHE A 11 -5.96 3.57 5.18
C PHE A 11 -4.82 2.57 4.91
N ILE A 12 -3.58 2.97 5.21
CA ILE A 12 -2.39 2.12 5.01
C ILE A 12 -2.46 0.87 5.87
N THR A 13 -2.90 0.99 7.13
CA THR A 13 -3.08 -0.15 8.02
C THR A 13 -4.10 -1.13 7.47
N ARG A 14 -5.27 -0.65 7.04
CA ARG A 14 -6.32 -1.49 6.44
C ARG A 14 -5.86 -2.14 5.14
N LEU A 15 -5.14 -1.42 4.29
CA LEU A 15 -4.57 -1.97 3.06
C LEU A 15 -3.56 -3.09 3.38
N SER A 16 -2.73 -2.89 4.41
CA SER A 16 -1.76 -3.88 4.89
C SER A 16 -2.45 -5.13 5.44
N GLU A 17 -3.55 -4.98 6.19
CA GLU A 17 -4.37 -6.09 6.68
C GLU A 17 -4.99 -6.90 5.54
N VAL A 18 -5.58 -6.24 4.52
CA VAL A 18 -6.11 -6.92 3.33
C VAL A 18 -5.04 -7.77 2.65
N PHE A 19 -3.85 -7.20 2.45
CA PHE A 19 -2.75 -7.97 1.88
C PHE A 19 -2.23 -9.05 2.81
N HIS A 20 -2.30 -8.89 4.13
CA HIS A 20 -1.85 -9.94 5.05
C HIS A 20 -2.82 -11.14 5.06
N ASP A 21 -4.11 -10.85 5.20
CA ASP A 21 -5.18 -11.83 5.45
C ASP A 21 -5.58 -12.60 4.19
N ASP A 22 -5.59 -11.94 3.01
CA ASP A 22 -6.07 -12.56 1.78
C ASP A 22 -4.91 -13.05 0.89
N HIS A 23 -4.52 -14.31 1.10
CA HIS A 23 -3.47 -14.94 0.32
C HIS A 23 -3.88 -15.21 -1.14
N ASP A 24 -5.16 -15.45 -1.41
CA ASP A 24 -5.63 -15.75 -2.76
C ASP A 24 -5.75 -14.48 -3.59
N PHE A 25 -6.23 -13.39 -2.99
CA PHE A 25 -6.22 -12.05 -3.59
C PHE A 25 -4.81 -11.65 -4.03
N ARG A 26 -3.81 -11.78 -3.14
CA ARG A 26 -2.41 -11.48 -3.48
C ARG A 26 -1.90 -12.28 -4.68
N ARG A 27 -2.16 -13.60 -4.69
CA ARG A 27 -1.69 -14.48 -5.77
C ARG A 27 -2.38 -14.15 -7.09
N LEU A 28 -3.69 -13.90 -7.06
CA LEU A 28 -4.45 -13.51 -8.24
C LEU A 28 -3.92 -12.19 -8.79
N MET A 29 -3.76 -11.18 -7.93
CA MET A 29 -3.22 -9.89 -8.32
C MET A 29 -1.82 -10.01 -8.95
N GLN A 30 -0.91 -10.77 -8.33
CA GLN A 30 0.43 -11.00 -8.92
C GLN A 30 0.36 -11.70 -10.28
N ARG A 31 -0.49 -12.71 -10.41
CA ARG A 31 -0.68 -13.43 -11.69
C ARG A 31 -1.17 -12.47 -12.76
N GLU A 32 -2.20 -11.67 -12.49
CA GLU A 32 -2.71 -10.74 -13.49
C GLU A 32 -1.70 -9.64 -13.84
N LEU A 33 -0.86 -9.20 -12.89
CA LEU A 33 0.22 -8.24 -13.17
C LEU A 33 1.33 -8.81 -14.07
N LEU A 34 1.57 -10.12 -14.04
CA LEU A 34 2.62 -10.78 -14.83
C LEU A 34 2.11 -11.32 -16.17
N ASP A 35 0.94 -11.98 -16.14
CA ASP A 35 0.41 -12.79 -17.24
C ASP A 35 -0.95 -12.31 -17.74
N GLY A 36 -1.51 -11.26 -17.13
CA GLY A 36 -2.84 -10.74 -17.48
C GLY A 36 -2.85 -10.05 -18.83
N ASP A 37 -3.95 -10.21 -19.56
CA ASP A 37 -4.24 -9.41 -20.75
C ASP A 37 -4.80 -8.03 -20.36
N GLU A 38 -4.95 -7.16 -21.36
CA GLU A 38 -5.44 -5.79 -21.14
C GLU A 38 -6.83 -5.75 -20.50
N GLU A 39 -7.71 -6.70 -20.83
CA GLU A 39 -9.07 -6.76 -20.29
C GLU A 39 -9.04 -7.01 -18.78
N ARG A 40 -8.23 -7.98 -18.33
CA ARG A 40 -8.11 -8.32 -16.91
C ARG A 40 -7.40 -7.22 -16.11
N LEU A 41 -6.36 -6.62 -16.67
CA LEU A 41 -5.69 -5.48 -16.05
C LEU A 41 -6.64 -4.29 -15.89
N ARG A 42 -7.45 -4.02 -16.91
CA ARG A 42 -8.49 -2.97 -16.85
C ARG A 42 -9.54 -3.29 -15.80
N TYR A 43 -10.00 -4.54 -15.73
CA TYR A 43 -10.93 -4.99 -14.69
C TYR A 43 -10.36 -4.76 -13.28
N LEU A 44 -9.10 -5.13 -13.03
CA LEU A 44 -8.46 -4.86 -11.73
C LEU A 44 -8.42 -3.35 -11.42
N ALA A 45 -8.01 -2.52 -12.38
CA ALA A 45 -7.92 -1.09 -12.18
C ALA A 45 -9.31 -0.45 -11.91
N GLN A 46 -10.34 -0.87 -12.63
CA GLN A 46 -11.66 -0.22 -12.61
C GLN A 46 -12.58 -0.78 -11.53
N GLU A 47 -12.59 -2.09 -11.33
CA GLU A 47 -13.56 -2.76 -10.44
C GLU A 47 -12.99 -3.05 -9.05
N VAL A 48 -11.67 -3.21 -8.93
CA VAL A 48 -11.03 -3.56 -7.64
C VAL A 48 -10.37 -2.34 -7.00
N PHE A 49 -9.56 -1.60 -7.76
CA PHE A 49 -8.71 -0.56 -7.19
C PHE A 49 -9.24 0.87 -7.34
N SER A 50 -10.19 1.12 -8.23
CA SER A 50 -10.65 2.50 -8.55
C SER A 50 -11.01 3.31 -7.31
N THR A 51 -11.84 2.74 -6.44
CA THR A 51 -12.32 3.41 -5.23
C THR A 51 -11.22 3.62 -4.18
N PRO A 52 -10.48 2.58 -3.72
CA PRO A 52 -9.41 2.81 -2.74
C PRO A 52 -8.30 3.69 -3.29
N PHE A 53 -7.99 3.61 -4.58
CA PHE A 53 -6.97 4.44 -5.21
C PHE A 53 -7.39 5.92 -5.22
N GLN A 54 -8.63 6.23 -5.60
CA GLN A 54 -9.15 7.60 -5.59
C GLN A 54 -9.17 8.18 -4.16
N LEU A 55 -9.65 7.40 -3.18
CA LEU A 55 -9.69 7.84 -1.77
C LEU A 55 -8.29 8.19 -1.23
N MET A 56 -7.28 7.41 -1.59
CA MET A 56 -5.90 7.71 -1.21
C MET A 56 -5.40 8.97 -1.93
N MET A 57 -5.68 9.14 -3.22
CA MET A 57 -5.31 10.37 -3.93
C MET A 57 -5.90 11.62 -3.29
N ASP A 58 -7.19 11.58 -2.94
CA ASP A 58 -7.88 12.71 -2.31
C ASP A 58 -7.24 13.06 -0.95
N LEU A 59 -6.89 12.05 -0.15
CA LEU A 59 -6.16 12.23 1.11
C LEU A 59 -4.77 12.84 0.92
N LEU A 60 -4.03 12.39 -0.10
CA LEU A 60 -2.70 12.91 -0.39
C LEU A 60 -2.75 14.38 -0.83
N LEU A 61 -3.76 14.75 -1.63
CA LEU A 61 -3.98 16.14 -2.05
C LEU A 61 -4.43 17.04 -0.89
N GLU A 62 -5.19 16.50 0.07
CA GLU A 62 -5.54 17.23 1.30
C GLU A 62 -4.30 17.51 2.17
N LEU A 63 -3.38 16.55 2.26
CA LEU A 63 -2.14 16.66 3.04
C LEU A 63 -1.08 17.53 2.35
N LYS A 64 -0.94 17.39 1.03
CA LYS A 64 0.07 18.06 0.23
C LYS A 64 -0.48 18.41 -1.16
N PRO A 65 -1.14 19.57 -1.32
CA PRO A 65 -1.84 19.93 -2.56
C PRO A 65 -0.95 20.02 -3.82
N ASP A 66 0.36 20.22 -3.64
CA ASP A 66 1.35 20.37 -4.72
C ASP A 66 2.04 19.04 -5.10
N CYS A 67 1.65 17.91 -4.51
CA CYS A 67 2.25 16.61 -4.84
C CYS A 67 1.65 15.96 -6.10
N ASP A 68 2.43 15.10 -6.75
CA ASP A 68 1.91 14.12 -7.71
C ASP A 68 1.23 12.97 -6.95
N ALA A 69 -0.06 13.17 -6.63
CA ALA A 69 -0.84 12.23 -5.83
C ALA A 69 -0.99 10.85 -6.49
N HIS A 70 -1.05 10.79 -7.82
CA HIS A 70 -1.17 9.52 -8.54
C HIS A 70 0.11 8.70 -8.39
N SER A 71 1.27 9.29 -8.69
CA SER A 71 2.55 8.58 -8.55
C SER A 71 2.83 8.20 -7.10
N LEU A 72 2.49 9.06 -6.14
CA LEU A 72 2.65 8.78 -4.72
C LEU A 72 1.73 7.65 -4.25
N ALA A 73 0.48 7.61 -4.71
CA ALA A 73 -0.44 6.51 -4.47
C ALA A 73 0.13 5.16 -4.94
N VAL A 74 0.67 5.09 -6.16
CA VAL A 74 1.31 3.88 -6.69
C VAL A 74 2.50 3.45 -5.82
N ILE A 75 3.34 4.41 -5.40
CA ILE A 75 4.49 4.11 -4.53
C ILE A 75 4.03 3.58 -3.17
N ILE A 76 2.98 4.16 -2.57
CA ILE A 76 2.42 3.69 -1.31
C ILE A 76 1.88 2.26 -1.44
N PHE A 77 1.11 1.96 -2.50
CA PHE A 77 0.68 0.60 -2.79
C PHE A 77 1.87 -0.36 -2.86
N GLY A 78 2.93 0.02 -3.58
CA GLY A 78 4.15 -0.77 -3.68
C GLY A 78 4.82 -1.02 -2.32
N MET A 79 4.94 0.01 -1.47
CA MET A 79 5.54 -0.11 -0.14
C MET A 79 4.74 -1.04 0.79
N VAL A 80 3.41 -1.03 0.70
CA VAL A 80 2.55 -1.90 1.50
C VAL A 80 2.51 -3.33 0.94
N GLN A 81 2.42 -3.49 -0.37
CA GLN A 81 2.27 -4.77 -1.05
C GLN A 81 3.56 -5.59 -1.04
N LYS A 82 4.71 -4.97 -1.36
CA LYS A 82 5.96 -5.68 -1.65
C LYS A 82 6.45 -6.60 -0.51
N PRO A 83 6.36 -6.23 0.78
CA PRO A 83 6.74 -7.13 1.87
C PRO A 83 6.02 -8.49 1.78
N TYR A 84 4.71 -8.47 1.50
CA TYR A 84 3.91 -9.67 1.38
C TYR A 84 4.24 -10.50 0.15
N GLU A 85 4.59 -9.85 -0.97
CA GLU A 85 5.01 -10.54 -2.19
C GLU A 85 6.30 -11.31 -2.00
N LEU A 86 7.23 -10.70 -1.27
CA LEU A 86 8.53 -11.27 -1.00
C LEU A 86 8.51 -12.23 0.18
N ASN A 87 7.39 -12.43 0.88
CA ASN A 87 7.30 -13.33 2.05
C ASN A 87 8.00 -14.69 1.90
N PRO A 88 7.86 -15.42 0.77
CA PRO A 88 8.56 -16.70 0.59
C PRO A 88 10.09 -16.58 0.60
N LEU A 89 10.60 -15.40 0.21
CA LEU A 89 12.01 -15.06 0.08
C LEU A 89 12.57 -14.33 1.30
N VAL A 90 11.82 -13.37 1.88
CA VAL A 90 12.27 -12.48 2.97
C VAL A 90 12.75 -13.25 4.18
N ARG A 91 12.13 -14.39 4.49
CA ARG A 91 12.57 -15.28 5.59
C ARG A 91 14.02 -15.77 5.47
N PHE A 92 14.60 -15.73 4.28
CA PHE A 92 15.98 -16.11 4.00
C PHE A 92 16.94 -14.91 3.93
N PHE A 93 16.42 -13.67 3.96
CA PHE A 93 17.25 -12.49 3.97
C PHE A 93 17.92 -12.28 5.34
N PRO A 94 19.16 -11.74 5.36
CA PRO A 94 19.83 -11.40 6.60
C PRO A 94 18.97 -10.48 7.47
N GLY A 95 18.86 -10.80 8.76
CA GLY A 95 18.12 -9.98 9.72
C GLY A 95 16.59 -10.11 9.64
N SER A 96 16.05 -11.06 8.87
CA SER A 96 14.61 -11.31 8.85
C SER A 96 14.06 -11.64 10.24
N GLN A 97 12.95 -11.01 10.60
CA GLN A 97 12.21 -11.25 11.84
C GLN A 97 10.74 -11.48 11.53
N GLN A 98 10.05 -12.25 12.37
CA GLN A 98 8.63 -12.59 12.18
C GLN A 98 7.73 -11.34 12.09
N GLN A 99 8.07 -10.29 12.86
CA GLN A 99 7.32 -9.03 12.86
C GLN A 99 7.36 -8.26 11.53
N HIS A 100 8.30 -8.56 10.62
CA HIS A 100 8.38 -7.85 9.33
C HIS A 100 7.19 -8.14 8.40
N ASN A 101 6.36 -9.13 8.72
CA ASN A 101 5.13 -9.46 8.00
C ASN A 101 3.85 -9.00 8.72
N ASP A 102 3.99 -8.34 9.88
CA ASP A 102 2.89 -7.82 10.66
C ASP A 102 2.33 -6.53 10.02
N PRO A 103 1.00 -6.42 9.80
CA PRO A 103 0.39 -5.24 9.20
C PRO A 103 0.70 -3.93 9.93
N ALA A 104 0.67 -3.94 11.27
CA ALA A 104 0.94 -2.75 12.06
C ALA A 104 2.42 -2.35 11.99
N TYR A 105 3.33 -3.34 11.93
CA TYR A 105 4.74 -3.06 11.67
C TYR A 105 4.96 -2.40 10.31
N ILE A 106 4.40 -2.96 9.22
CA ILE A 106 4.53 -2.40 7.87
C ILE A 106 3.93 -0.99 7.81
N SER A 107 2.72 -0.80 8.33
CA SER A 107 2.05 0.50 8.36
C SER A 107 2.90 1.57 9.04
N ARG A 108 3.47 1.27 10.22
CA ARG A 108 4.38 2.19 10.92
C ARG A 108 5.62 2.54 10.08
N GLN A 109 6.23 1.59 9.38
CA GLN A 109 7.39 1.87 8.52
C GLN A 109 7.01 2.78 7.35
N VAL A 110 5.88 2.50 6.70
CA VAL A 110 5.37 3.33 5.60
C VAL A 110 5.06 4.74 6.08
N MET A 111 4.34 4.87 7.20
CA MET A 111 4.02 6.18 7.79
C MET A 111 5.27 6.96 8.19
N ALA A 112 6.29 6.31 8.77
CA ALA A 112 7.54 6.98 9.10
C ALA A 112 8.22 7.62 7.87
N ILE A 113 8.17 6.96 6.72
CA ILE A 113 8.69 7.50 5.45
C ILE A 113 7.80 8.65 4.96
N LEU A 114 6.48 8.45 4.96
CA LEU A 114 5.53 9.42 4.44
C LEU A 114 5.47 10.70 5.28
N SER A 115 5.52 10.63 6.61
CA SER A 115 5.51 11.80 7.49
C SER A 115 6.65 12.76 7.17
N ILE A 116 7.84 12.23 6.89
CA ILE A 116 9.01 13.04 6.46
C ILE A 116 8.71 13.75 5.14
N TYR A 117 8.21 13.02 4.14
CA TYR A 117 7.90 13.59 2.83
C TYR A 117 6.77 14.63 2.87
N LEU A 118 5.74 14.38 3.68
CA LEU A 118 4.58 15.24 3.85
C LEU A 118 4.88 16.47 4.74
N GLY A 119 6.04 16.52 5.39
CA GLY A 119 6.50 17.66 6.18
C GLY A 119 5.99 17.69 7.62
N GLU A 120 5.40 16.59 8.12
CA GLU A 120 5.15 16.43 9.55
C GLU A 120 6.42 15.83 10.18
N SER A 121 7.25 16.71 10.75
CA SER A 121 8.32 16.26 11.65
C SER A 121 7.70 15.67 12.92
N ALA A 122 8.21 14.51 13.32
CA ALA A 122 7.82 13.69 14.47
C ALA A 122 7.33 14.45 15.72
#